data_AF-A0A3N5EXR0-F1
#
_entry.id   AF-A0A3N5EXR0-F1
#
_cell.length_a   1.000
_cell.length_b   1.000
_cell.length_c   1.000
_cell.angle_alpha   90.00
_cell.angle_beta   90.00
_cell.angle_gamma   90.00
#
_symmetry.space_group_name_H-M   'P 1'
#
loop_
_entity.id
_entity.type
_entity.pdbx_description
1 polymer ?
#
loop_
_entity_poly.entity_id
_entity_poly.type
_entity_poly.pdbx_seq_one_letter_code
_entity_poly.pdbx_strand_id
1 'polypeptide(L)'
;MNFKKTLTTALLLLLLASSGCAYRHYLGMHGPSINNSPDIHLDAKNDEQCLQCHNPETPTDAPPTNHPRFKGCLKCHGPEAPGYKE
;
A
#
# COMPACT_ATOMS: atom_id res chain seq x y z
N MET A 1 11.28 18.06 -36.95
CA MET A 1 10.75 17.18 -35.89
C MET A 1 9.71 16.26 -36.50
N ASN A 2 9.84 14.93 -36.39
CA ASN A 2 8.97 13.99 -37.10
C ASN A 2 7.74 13.68 -36.25
N PHE A 3 6.57 14.21 -36.64
CA PHE A 3 5.32 14.15 -35.85
C PHE A 3 4.97 12.74 -35.39
N LYS A 4 5.20 11.72 -36.24
CA LYS A 4 4.96 10.33 -35.90
C LYS A 4 5.84 9.86 -34.74
N LYS A 5 7.14 10.24 -34.74
CA LYS A 5 8.09 9.90 -33.67
C LYS A 5 7.72 10.62 -32.38
N THR A 6 7.37 11.91 -32.45
CA THR A 6 6.95 12.68 -31.27
C THR A 6 5.69 12.06 -30.63
N LEU A 7 4.72 11.64 -31.44
CA LEU A 7 3.51 10.99 -30.95
C LEU A 7 3.80 9.63 -30.29
N THR A 8 4.68 8.81 -30.88
CA THR A 8 5.04 7.50 -30.29
C THR A 8 5.78 7.67 -28.97
N THR A 9 6.73 8.59 -28.88
CA THR A 9 7.46 8.84 -27.64
C THR A 9 6.53 9.35 -26.53
N ALA A 10 5.59 10.25 -26.87
CA ALA A 10 4.61 10.75 -25.91
C ALA A 10 3.70 9.63 -25.38
N LEU A 11 3.22 8.74 -26.25
CA LEU A 11 2.38 7.61 -25.86
C LEU A 11 3.11 6.63 -24.92
N LEU A 12 4.39 6.36 -25.21
CA LEU A 12 5.23 5.47 -24.40
C LEU A 12 5.44 6.04 -22.99
N LEU A 13 5.73 7.34 -22.88
CA LEU A 13 5.89 8.01 -21.59
C LEU A 13 4.59 8.00 -20.78
N LEU A 14 3.44 8.17 -21.44
CA LEU A 14 2.14 8.11 -20.78
C LEU A 14 1.85 6.71 -20.20
N LEU A 15 2.23 5.64 -20.92
CA LEU A 15 2.12 4.25 -20.45
C LEU A 15 3.04 3.97 -19.24
N LEU A 16 4.26 4.50 -19.24
CA LEU A 16 5.20 4.38 -18.11
C LEU A 16 4.72 5.17 -16.88
N ALA A 17 4.14 6.35 -17.07
CA ALA A 17 3.62 7.17 -15.98
C ALA A 17 2.35 6.57 -15.35
N SER A 18 1.44 6.03 -16.17
CA SER A 18 0.19 5.42 -15.70
C SER A 18 0.41 4.07 -15.00
N SER A 19 1.36 3.27 -15.48
CA SER A 19 1.79 2.07 -14.77
C SER A 19 2.34 2.42 -13.39
N GLY A 20 3.13 3.46 -13.21
CA GLY A 20 3.68 3.85 -11.91
C GLY A 20 2.65 3.98 -10.77
N CYS A 21 1.44 4.50 -11.04
CA CYS A 21 0.41 4.67 -10.01
C CYS A 21 -0.31 3.34 -9.67
N ALA A 22 -0.73 2.58 -10.68
CA ALA A 22 -1.39 1.29 -10.48
C ALA A 22 -0.42 0.23 -9.91
N TYR A 23 0.84 0.29 -10.35
CA TYR A 23 1.86 -0.69 -10.00
C TYR A 23 2.40 -0.49 -8.58
N ARG A 24 2.32 0.73 -8.00
CA ARG A 24 2.73 0.98 -6.60
C ARG A 24 1.85 0.25 -5.58
N HIS A 25 0.56 0.13 -5.85
CA HIS A 25 -0.36 -0.62 -4.98
C HIS A 25 -0.08 -2.13 -5.06
N TYR A 26 0.21 -2.64 -6.26
CA TYR A 26 0.46 -4.06 -6.52
C TYR A 26 1.87 -4.55 -6.14
N LEU A 27 2.89 -3.70 -6.21
CA LEU A 27 4.25 -4.05 -5.81
C LEU A 27 4.47 -4.03 -4.29
N GLY A 28 3.45 -3.74 -3.48
CA GLY A 28 3.58 -3.72 -2.03
C GLY A 28 4.57 -2.67 -1.52
N MET A 29 4.90 -1.65 -2.32
CA MET A 29 5.86 -0.62 -1.91
C MET A 29 5.37 0.16 -0.70
N HIS A 30 4.04 0.28 -0.51
CA HIS A 30 3.41 0.81 0.70
C HIS A 30 2.12 0.01 0.95
N GLY A 31 1.92 -0.50 2.18
CA GLY A 31 0.67 -1.16 2.56
C GLY A 31 -0.46 -0.13 2.76
N PRO A 32 -1.73 -0.49 2.49
CA PRO A 32 -2.86 0.42 2.70
C PRO A 32 -3.05 0.79 4.18
N SER A 33 -3.70 1.92 4.43
CA SER A 33 -4.16 2.28 5.77
C SER A 33 -5.35 1.40 6.18
N ILE A 34 -5.51 1.16 7.48
CA ILE A 34 -6.69 0.48 8.03
C ILE A 34 -8.01 1.21 7.71
N ASN A 35 -7.94 2.51 7.41
CA ASN A 35 -9.09 3.32 7.01
C ASN A 35 -9.73 2.86 5.69
N ASN A 36 -9.02 2.11 4.86
CA ASN A 36 -9.56 1.56 3.62
C ASN A 36 -10.50 0.36 3.86
N SER A 37 -10.47 -0.24 5.06
CA SER A 37 -11.30 -1.38 5.44
C SER A 37 -11.65 -1.29 6.92
N PRO A 38 -12.41 -0.25 7.32
CA PRO A 38 -12.60 0.08 8.72
C PRO A 38 -13.41 -0.98 9.46
N ASP A 39 -14.33 -1.65 8.77
CA ASP A 39 -15.22 -2.70 9.29
C ASP A 39 -14.49 -3.89 9.88
N ILE A 40 -13.37 -4.31 9.27
CA ILE A 40 -12.54 -5.43 9.75
C ILE A 40 -11.40 -4.99 10.68
N HIS A 41 -11.16 -3.68 10.84
CA HIS A 41 -10.10 -3.12 11.69
C HIS A 41 -10.61 -2.31 12.89
N LEU A 42 -11.93 -2.32 13.16
CA LEU A 42 -12.59 -1.51 14.20
C LEU A 42 -11.88 -1.54 15.57
N ASP A 43 -11.42 -2.72 15.97
CA ASP A 43 -10.84 -2.94 17.31
C ASP A 43 -9.32 -2.93 17.34
N ALA A 44 -8.64 -2.76 16.20
CA ALA A 44 -7.19 -2.81 16.11
C ALA A 44 -6.56 -1.52 16.67
N LYS A 45 -6.07 -1.60 17.92
CA LYS A 45 -5.49 -0.48 18.68
C LYS A 45 -4.00 -0.68 18.96
N ASN A 46 -3.49 -1.90 18.80
CA ASN A 46 -2.09 -2.23 19.06
C ASN A 46 -1.58 -3.31 18.12
N ASP A 47 -0.25 -3.48 18.10
CA ASP A 47 0.44 -4.45 17.24
C ASP A 47 -0.03 -5.88 17.46
N GLU A 48 -0.37 -6.25 18.70
CA GLU A 48 -0.73 -7.63 19.03
C GLU A 48 -2.05 -8.02 18.33
N GLN A 49 -3.02 -7.12 18.31
CA GLN A 49 -4.26 -7.29 17.56
C GLN A 49 -4.01 -7.35 16.04
N CYS A 50 -3.13 -6.49 15.52
CA CYS A 50 -2.77 -6.54 14.09
C CYS A 50 -2.12 -7.89 13.71
N LEU A 51 -1.25 -8.40 14.58
CA LEU A 51 -0.52 -9.65 14.37
C LEU A 51 -1.38 -10.90 14.60
N GLN A 52 -2.63 -10.79 15.07
CA GLN A 52 -3.52 -11.96 15.08
C GLN A 52 -3.81 -12.49 13.67
N CYS A 53 -3.83 -11.59 12.68
CA CYS A 53 -4.09 -11.93 11.28
C CYS A 53 -2.87 -11.68 10.38
N HIS A 54 -2.12 -10.60 10.62
CA HIS A 54 -0.99 -10.19 9.78
C HIS A 54 0.37 -10.79 10.21
N ASN A 55 0.38 -11.87 11.00
CA ASN A 55 1.62 -12.53 11.40
C ASN A 55 2.31 -13.23 10.21
N PRO A 56 3.61 -13.00 9.97
CA PRO A 56 4.36 -13.69 8.92
C PRO A 56 4.51 -15.20 9.13
N GLU A 57 4.42 -15.68 10.37
CA GLU A 57 4.62 -17.09 10.72
C GLU A 57 3.34 -17.92 10.60
N THR A 58 2.18 -17.27 10.72
CA THR A 58 0.87 -17.92 10.65
C THR A 58 0.00 -17.18 9.65
N PRO A 59 0.16 -17.45 8.33
CA PRO A 59 -0.62 -16.78 7.30
C PRO A 59 -2.10 -17.05 7.48
N THR A 60 -2.89 -15.97 7.44
CA THR A 60 -4.34 -16.02 7.35
C THR A 60 -4.76 -15.50 5.96
N ASP A 61 -6.05 -15.22 5.76
CA ASP A 61 -6.51 -14.51 4.56
C ASP A 61 -5.98 -13.06 4.51
N ALA A 62 -5.49 -12.53 5.64
CA ALA A 62 -4.82 -11.25 5.69
C ALA A 62 -3.35 -11.37 5.23
N PRO A 63 -2.84 -10.42 4.43
CA PRO A 63 -1.46 -10.46 3.98
C PRO A 63 -0.49 -10.28 5.16
N PRO A 64 0.57 -11.09 5.30
CA PRO A 64 1.51 -10.94 6.40
C PRO A 64 2.24 -9.59 6.36
N THR A 65 2.64 -9.08 7.52
CA THR A 65 3.48 -7.87 7.57
C THR A 65 4.84 -8.13 6.90
N ASN A 66 5.24 -7.23 6.01
CA ASN A 66 6.59 -7.23 5.43
C ASN A 66 7.66 -6.71 6.41
N HIS A 67 7.26 -6.26 7.61
CA HIS A 67 8.13 -5.67 8.62
C HIS A 67 8.07 -6.47 9.94
N PRO A 68 8.56 -7.72 9.97
CA PRO A 68 8.37 -8.64 11.11
C PRO A 68 9.01 -8.14 12.41
N ARG A 69 10.03 -7.28 12.32
CA ARG A 69 10.77 -6.73 13.46
C ARG A 69 10.32 -5.33 13.88
N PHE A 70 9.41 -4.71 13.14
CA PHE A 70 8.93 -3.36 13.44
C PHE A 70 7.84 -3.38 14.51
N LYS A 71 7.76 -2.32 15.31
CA LYS A 71 6.74 -2.11 16.36
C LYS A 71 6.06 -0.75 16.20
N GLY A 72 4.76 -0.72 16.41
CA GLY A 72 3.88 0.43 16.21
C GLY A 72 3.27 0.45 14.81
N CYS A 73 2.52 -0.59 14.44
CA CYS A 73 1.85 -0.73 13.13
C CYS A 73 1.05 0.54 12.76
N LEU A 74 0.31 1.08 13.73
CA LEU A 74 -0.57 2.23 13.55
C LEU A 74 0.15 3.58 13.34
N LYS A 75 1.46 3.65 13.56
CA LYS A 75 2.24 4.87 13.24
C LYS A 75 2.20 5.21 11.75
N CYS A 76 2.08 4.18 10.91
CA CYS A 76 2.07 4.32 9.44
C CYS A 76 0.78 3.80 8.80
N HIS A 77 0.06 2.87 9.45
CA HIS A 77 -1.18 2.31 8.91
C HIS A 77 -2.44 2.83 9.61
N GLY A 78 -2.30 3.56 10.71
CA GLY A 78 -3.42 4.17 11.43
C GLY A 78 -3.95 5.45 10.77
N PRO A 79 -5.00 6.05 11.35
CA PRO A 79 -5.64 7.24 10.80
C PRO A 79 -4.75 8.50 10.80
N GLU A 80 -3.73 8.54 11.65
CA GLU A 80 -2.78 9.66 11.76
C GLU A 80 -1.53 9.45 10.90
N ALA A 81 -1.55 8.48 9.97
CA ALA A 81 -0.39 8.13 9.16
C ALA A 81 0.12 9.30 8.29
N PRO A 82 1.45 9.52 8.20
CA PRO A 82 2.02 10.55 7.32
C PRO A 82 1.64 10.30 5.85
N GLY A 83 0.84 11.19 5.27
CA GLY A 83 0.35 11.08 3.90
C GLY A 83 -1.13 10.72 3.76
N TYR A 84 -1.86 10.55 4.86
CA TYR A 84 -3.32 10.56 4.85
C TYR A 84 -3.81 11.97 4.48
N LYS A 85 -4.27 12.12 3.24
CA LYS A 85 -5.13 13.25 2.85
C LYS A 85 -6.56 12.74 2.93
N GLU A 86 -7.37 13.47 3.68
CA GLU A 86 -8.82 13.33 3.78
C GLU A 86 -9.53 13.19 2.42
#